data_AF-A0A6G4HQ46-F1
#
_entry.id   AF-A0A6G4HQ46-F1
#
_cell.length_a   1.000
_cell.length_b   1.000
_cell.length_c   1.000
_cell.angle_alpha   90.00
_cell.angle_beta   90.00
_cell.angle_gamma   90.00
#
_symmetry.space_group_name_H-M   'P 1'
#
loop_
_entity.id
_entity.type
_entity.pdbx_description
1 polymer ?
#
loop_
_entity_poly.entity_id
_entity_poly.type
_entity_poly.pdbx_seq_one_letter_code
_entity_poly.pdbx_strand_id
1 'polypeptide(L)'
;MFYKKIQLDYIIKGGIKVLLKKDFLFKMIENKEINSCTIVGKPTKELQEVYFSNGDLMELFQKYNIENPLQEFDHTPISIYFPKTNRKQCSEICSITIGNEVLNEKNINKIIKNFLIESFDYYQISLPPYYIDKIVSNELLTFGDMLILIKDTRAEISMKIGKSPQLLCDMKNGRAKIGIETLALLKQEYPLLPWDEFIESFIIRNDRE
;
A
#
# COMPACT_ATOMS: atom_id res chain seq x y z
N MET A 1 -0.84 30.59 5.07
CA MET A 1 -2.21 30.55 4.50
C MET A 1 -2.36 29.59 3.30
N PHE A 2 -1.28 29.28 2.56
CA PHE A 2 -1.30 28.33 1.43
C PHE A 2 -1.48 26.85 1.82
N TYR A 3 -0.98 26.43 3.00
CA TYR A 3 -1.06 25.02 3.46
C TYR A 3 -2.49 24.50 3.74
N LYS A 4 -3.42 25.37 4.16
CA LYS A 4 -4.81 24.96 4.45
C LYS A 4 -5.65 24.73 3.19
N LYS A 5 -5.26 25.30 2.04
CA LYS A 5 -6.02 25.17 0.78
C LYS A 5 -5.67 23.87 0.05
N ILE A 6 -4.43 23.41 0.16
CA ILE A 6 -3.98 22.10 -0.37
C ILE A 6 -4.66 20.94 0.40
N GLN A 7 -4.84 21.08 1.72
CA GLN A 7 -5.54 20.06 2.52
C GLN A 7 -7.00 19.84 2.10
N LEU A 8 -7.75 20.90 1.78
CA LEU A 8 -9.17 20.75 1.39
C LEU A 8 -9.34 20.11 0.00
N ASP A 9 -8.47 20.45 -0.96
CA ASP A 9 -8.50 19.84 -2.29
C ASP A 9 -8.04 18.37 -2.27
N TYR A 10 -7.11 18.01 -1.37
CA TYR A 10 -6.69 16.62 -1.14
C TYR A 10 -7.77 15.78 -0.44
N ILE A 11 -8.58 16.38 0.44
CA ILE A 11 -9.65 15.66 1.15
C ILE A 11 -10.83 15.35 0.21
N ILE A 12 -11.24 16.28 -0.66
CA ILE A 12 -12.37 16.07 -1.57
C ILE A 12 -11.98 15.23 -2.80
N LYS A 13 -10.77 15.42 -3.37
CA LYS A 13 -10.27 14.58 -4.48
C LYS A 13 -9.67 13.25 -4.00
N GLY A 14 -9.07 13.22 -2.82
CA GLY A 14 -8.54 12.00 -2.19
C GLY A 14 -9.64 11.04 -1.77
N GLY A 15 -10.76 11.52 -1.21
CA GLY A 15 -11.88 10.66 -0.82
C GLY A 15 -12.48 9.87 -1.98
N ILE A 16 -12.75 10.52 -3.12
CA ILE A 16 -13.25 9.85 -4.33
C ILE A 16 -12.22 8.87 -4.88
N LYS A 17 -10.94 9.25 -4.93
CA LYS A 17 -9.86 8.38 -5.38
C LYS A 17 -9.72 7.12 -4.52
N VAL A 18 -9.81 7.26 -3.20
CA VAL A 18 -9.76 6.16 -2.23
C VAL A 18 -10.97 5.22 -2.40
N LEU A 19 -12.17 5.77 -2.63
CA LEU A 19 -13.36 4.98 -2.94
C LEU A 19 -13.21 4.20 -4.25
N LEU A 20 -12.74 4.86 -5.31
CA LEU A 20 -12.50 4.20 -6.60
C LEU A 20 -11.43 3.11 -6.51
N LYS A 21 -10.34 3.35 -5.77
CA LYS A 21 -9.31 2.33 -5.51
C LYS A 21 -9.86 1.16 -4.69
N LYS A 22 -10.73 1.42 -3.70
CA LYS A 22 -11.40 0.37 -2.92
C LYS A 22 -12.27 -0.52 -3.82
N ASP A 23 -13.14 0.09 -4.63
CA ASP A 23 -14.02 -0.64 -5.54
C ASP A 23 -13.22 -1.44 -6.56
N PHE A 24 -12.13 -0.87 -7.07
CA PHE A 24 -11.22 -1.55 -7.98
C PHE A 24 -10.51 -2.73 -7.30
N LEU A 25 -9.99 -2.55 -6.07
CA LEU A 25 -9.39 -3.62 -5.28
C LEU A 25 -10.37 -4.78 -5.09
N PHE A 26 -11.63 -4.49 -4.75
CA PHE A 26 -12.64 -5.53 -4.54
C PHE A 26 -12.94 -6.32 -5.82
N LYS A 27 -12.99 -5.65 -6.97
CA LYS A 27 -13.09 -6.35 -8.28
C LYS A 27 -11.89 -7.26 -8.53
N MET A 28 -10.67 -6.80 -8.25
CA MET A 28 -9.47 -7.64 -8.41
C MET A 28 -9.50 -8.87 -7.49
N ILE A 29 -10.02 -8.72 -6.27
CA ILE A 29 -10.20 -9.84 -5.31
C ILE A 29 -11.25 -10.82 -5.82
N GLU A 30 -12.41 -10.33 -6.27
CA GLU A 30 -13.49 -11.13 -6.84
C GLU A 30 -13.00 -11.95 -8.05
N ASN A 31 -12.21 -11.31 -8.92
CA ASN A 31 -11.60 -11.93 -10.10
C ASN A 31 -10.38 -12.82 -9.77
N LYS A 32 -9.92 -12.88 -8.52
CA LYS A 32 -8.71 -13.61 -8.07
C LYS A 32 -7.43 -13.17 -8.78
N GLU A 33 -7.35 -11.90 -9.16
CA GLU A 33 -6.17 -11.31 -9.81
C GLU A 33 -5.04 -11.02 -8.81
N ILE A 34 -5.37 -10.98 -7.51
CA ILE A 34 -4.44 -10.66 -6.43
C ILE A 34 -4.56 -11.70 -5.32
N ASN A 35 -3.45 -11.94 -4.62
CA ASN A 35 -3.36 -12.88 -3.50
C ASN A 35 -3.00 -12.20 -2.17
N SER A 36 -2.96 -10.87 -2.15
CA SER A 36 -2.73 -10.09 -0.95
C SER A 36 -3.15 -8.65 -1.19
N CYS A 37 -3.53 -7.93 -0.14
CA CYS A 37 -3.65 -6.48 -0.20
C CYS A 37 -3.07 -5.82 1.04
N THR A 38 -2.75 -4.53 0.94
CA THR A 38 -2.39 -3.70 2.08
C THR A 38 -3.28 -2.46 2.11
N ILE A 39 -3.80 -2.15 3.30
CA ILE A 39 -4.63 -0.98 3.56
C ILE A 39 -3.81 -0.06 4.46
N VAL A 40 -3.66 1.20 4.07
CA VAL A 40 -3.04 2.24 4.91
C VAL A 40 -4.14 3.15 5.43
N GLY A 41 -4.12 3.45 6.73
CA GLY A 41 -5.19 4.22 7.35
C GLY A 41 -4.87 4.73 8.74
N LYS A 42 -5.80 5.53 9.27
CA LYS A 42 -5.80 5.99 10.65
C LYS A 42 -6.39 4.91 11.55
N PRO A 43 -5.64 4.35 12.50
CA PRO A 43 -6.11 3.28 13.36
C PRO A 43 -7.12 3.79 14.40
N THR A 44 -7.98 2.91 14.89
CA THR A 44 -8.78 3.16 16.10
C THR A 44 -7.88 3.17 17.35
N LYS A 45 -8.33 3.86 18.40
CA LYS A 45 -7.62 3.87 19.70
C LYS A 45 -7.46 2.47 20.26
N GLU A 46 -8.50 1.64 20.14
CA GLU A 46 -8.47 0.27 20.61
C GLU A 46 -7.39 -0.56 19.92
N LEU A 47 -7.26 -0.45 18.59
CA LEU A 47 -6.18 -1.13 17.88
C LEU A 47 -4.80 -0.65 18.34
N GLN A 48 -4.64 0.68 18.51
CA GLN A 48 -3.39 1.26 19.01
C GLN A 48 -3.05 0.72 20.41
N GLU A 49 -4.00 0.72 21.32
CA GLU A 49 -3.83 0.27 22.71
C GLU A 49 -3.42 -1.19 22.77
N VAL A 50 -4.10 -2.08 22.04
CA VAL A 50 -3.75 -3.50 21.96
C VAL A 50 -2.35 -3.67 21.36
N TYR A 51 -2.05 -3.03 20.24
CA TYR A 51 -0.76 -3.17 19.56
C TYR A 51 0.43 -2.70 20.42
N PHE A 52 0.35 -1.50 20.99
CA PHE A 52 1.47 -0.90 21.74
C PHE A 52 1.62 -1.44 23.17
N SER A 53 0.57 -2.04 23.73
CA SER A 53 0.63 -2.67 25.05
C SER A 53 1.03 -4.15 24.99
N ASN A 54 1.37 -4.67 23.80
CA ASN A 54 1.54 -6.11 23.54
C ASN A 54 0.32 -6.94 23.98
N GLY A 55 -0.88 -6.38 23.81
CA GLY A 55 -2.13 -7.11 24.00
C GLY A 55 -2.34 -8.14 22.88
N ASP A 56 -3.25 -9.08 23.11
CA ASP A 56 -3.52 -10.14 22.14
C ASP A 56 -4.37 -9.63 20.97
N LEU A 57 -3.74 -9.45 19.81
CA LEU A 57 -4.44 -9.10 18.56
C LEU A 57 -5.45 -10.17 18.15
N MET A 58 -5.25 -11.43 18.51
CA MET A 58 -6.17 -12.53 18.20
C MET A 58 -7.50 -12.39 18.93
N GLU A 59 -7.48 -12.00 20.21
CA GLU A 59 -8.70 -11.67 20.95
C GLU A 59 -9.47 -10.51 20.27
N LEU A 60 -8.72 -9.51 19.79
CA LEU A 60 -9.31 -8.37 19.08
C LEU A 60 -9.95 -8.80 17.74
N PHE A 61 -9.29 -9.67 16.96
CA PHE A 61 -9.89 -10.23 15.74
C PHE A 61 -11.15 -11.04 16.04
N GLN A 62 -11.12 -11.89 17.08
CA GLN A 62 -12.27 -12.69 17.50
C GLN A 62 -13.46 -11.82 17.92
N LYS A 63 -13.22 -10.76 18.71
CA LYS A 63 -14.25 -9.79 19.15
C LYS A 63 -15.06 -9.24 17.98
N TYR A 64 -14.43 -9.00 16.83
CA TYR A 64 -15.08 -8.46 15.62
C TYR A 64 -15.41 -9.51 14.57
N ASN A 65 -15.31 -10.79 14.91
CA ASN A 65 -15.50 -11.92 14.01
C ASN A 65 -14.65 -11.82 12.73
N ILE A 66 -13.42 -11.33 12.84
CA ILE A 66 -12.48 -11.25 11.72
C ILE A 66 -11.78 -12.60 11.58
N GLU A 67 -11.86 -13.19 10.40
CA GLU A 67 -11.24 -14.48 10.11
C GLU A 67 -9.73 -14.27 10.03
N ASN A 68 -8.99 -14.95 10.92
CA ASN A 68 -7.52 -14.89 10.98
C ASN A 68 -6.97 -16.21 11.55
N PRO A 69 -6.99 -17.32 10.78
CA PRO A 69 -6.48 -18.60 11.26
C PRO A 69 -4.97 -18.50 11.58
N LEU A 70 -4.56 -19.12 12.68
CA LEU A 70 -3.14 -19.33 12.96
C LEU A 70 -2.57 -20.30 11.92
N GLN A 71 -1.46 -19.91 11.27
CA GLN A 71 -0.73 -20.75 10.34
C GLN A 71 0.42 -21.47 11.06
N GLU A 72 1.14 -22.33 10.32
CA GLU A 72 2.38 -22.94 10.79
C GLU A 72 3.37 -21.85 11.25
N PHE A 73 4.06 -22.10 12.36
CA PHE A 73 5.03 -21.17 12.97
C PHE A 73 4.44 -19.86 13.50
N ASP A 74 3.20 -19.89 13.99
CA ASP A 74 2.50 -18.75 14.63
C ASP A 74 2.33 -17.53 13.70
N HIS A 75 2.42 -17.73 12.39
CA HIS A 75 2.15 -16.68 11.42
C HIS A 75 0.64 -16.50 11.25
N THR A 76 0.19 -15.24 11.18
CA THR A 76 -1.19 -14.90 10.86
C THR A 76 -1.28 -14.33 9.45
N PRO A 77 -2.34 -14.65 8.68
CA PRO A 77 -2.51 -14.08 7.34
C PRO A 77 -2.79 -12.58 7.37
N ILE A 78 -3.22 -12.02 8.51
CA ILE A 78 -3.30 -10.58 8.72
C ILE A 78 -2.09 -10.10 9.51
N SER A 79 -1.38 -9.10 8.98
CA SER A 79 -0.26 -8.43 9.64
C SER A 79 -0.56 -6.95 9.83
N ILE A 80 -0.29 -6.42 11.01
CA ILE A 80 -0.49 -5.01 11.35
C ILE A 80 0.86 -4.38 11.67
N TYR A 81 1.14 -3.25 11.04
CA TYR A 81 2.40 -2.52 11.23
C TYR A 81 2.14 -1.04 11.50
N PHE A 82 2.88 -0.50 12.47
CA PHE A 82 2.90 0.91 12.80
C PHE A 82 4.29 1.50 12.45
N PRO A 83 4.36 2.49 11.55
CA PRO A 83 5.61 3.07 11.05
C PRO A 83 6.56 3.57 12.15
N LYS A 84 7.86 3.34 11.96
CA LYS A 84 8.90 3.68 12.97
C LYS A 84 9.02 5.18 13.23
N THR A 85 8.87 5.99 12.18
CA THR A 85 8.91 7.46 12.24
C THR A 85 7.89 8.04 13.22
N ASN A 86 6.87 7.26 13.60
CA ASN A 86 5.78 7.66 14.47
C ASN A 86 5.78 6.99 15.85
N ARG A 87 6.87 6.29 16.24
CA ARG A 87 6.90 5.50 17.49
C ARG A 87 6.94 6.31 18.79
N LYS A 88 7.09 7.65 18.75
CA LYS A 88 7.26 8.45 19.97
C LYS A 88 5.97 8.86 20.70
N GLN A 89 4.78 8.62 20.14
CA GLN A 89 3.47 8.74 20.81
C GLN A 89 2.41 8.29 19.79
N CYS A 90 1.52 7.36 20.17
CA CYS A 90 0.37 6.84 19.40
C CYS A 90 0.38 7.14 17.89
N SER A 91 1.07 6.31 17.10
CA SER A 91 1.21 6.53 15.66
C SER A 91 -0.16 6.72 14.98
N GLU A 92 -0.35 7.87 14.34
CA GLU A 92 -1.59 8.28 13.67
C GLU A 92 -1.90 7.46 12.42
N ILE A 93 -0.94 6.66 11.95
CA ILE A 93 -1.04 5.84 10.74
C ILE A 93 -0.63 4.40 11.07
N CYS A 94 -1.33 3.44 10.48
CA CYS A 94 -0.92 2.05 10.43
C CYS A 94 -1.11 1.49 9.02
N SER A 95 -0.50 0.34 8.76
CA SER A 95 -0.77 -0.49 7.60
C SER A 95 -1.28 -1.86 8.05
N ILE A 96 -2.34 -2.34 7.42
CA ILE A 96 -2.90 -3.68 7.63
C ILE A 96 -2.76 -4.45 6.33
N THR A 97 -1.92 -5.49 6.34
CA THR A 97 -1.71 -6.40 5.22
C THR A 97 -2.54 -7.66 5.43
N ILE A 98 -3.21 -8.11 4.36
CA ILE A 98 -4.13 -9.24 4.37
C ILE A 98 -3.67 -10.22 3.30
N GLY A 99 -3.34 -11.44 3.73
CA GLY A 99 -2.90 -12.56 2.90
C GLY A 99 -4.05 -13.33 2.27
N ASN A 100 -3.71 -14.17 1.29
CA ASN A 100 -4.63 -14.86 0.39
C ASN A 100 -5.71 -15.68 1.11
N GLU A 101 -5.34 -16.31 2.24
CA GLU A 101 -6.18 -17.27 2.96
C GLU A 101 -7.47 -16.65 3.49
N VAL A 102 -7.42 -15.35 3.80
CA VAL A 102 -8.57 -14.60 4.34
C VAL A 102 -8.87 -13.36 3.50
N LEU A 103 -8.37 -13.32 2.27
CA LEU A 103 -8.55 -12.21 1.34
C LEU A 103 -9.95 -12.29 0.71
N ASN A 104 -10.91 -11.63 1.34
CA ASN A 104 -12.24 -11.46 0.79
C ASN A 104 -12.84 -10.13 1.25
N GLU A 105 -13.81 -9.63 0.48
CA GLU A 105 -14.48 -8.36 0.74
C GLU A 105 -15.09 -8.29 2.16
N LYS A 106 -15.73 -9.36 2.61
CA LYS A 106 -16.39 -9.42 3.93
C LYS A 106 -15.38 -9.20 5.05
N ASN A 107 -14.21 -9.85 4.99
CA ASN A 107 -13.18 -9.74 5.99
C ASN A 107 -12.51 -8.35 5.96
N ILE A 108 -12.21 -7.84 4.76
CA ILE A 108 -11.67 -6.49 4.56
C ILE A 108 -12.62 -5.42 5.10
N ASN A 109 -13.91 -5.51 4.81
CA ASN A 109 -14.89 -4.54 5.31
C ASN A 109 -15.00 -4.57 6.85
N LYS A 110 -14.86 -5.74 7.48
CA LYS A 110 -14.77 -5.82 8.96
C LYS A 110 -13.52 -5.15 9.49
N ILE A 111 -12.37 -5.36 8.87
CA ILE A 111 -11.10 -4.71 9.24
C ILE A 111 -11.24 -3.18 9.13
N ILE A 112 -11.67 -2.68 7.98
CA ILE A 112 -11.85 -1.23 7.76
C ILE A 112 -12.80 -0.66 8.81
N LYS A 113 -13.96 -1.28 9.02
CA LYS A 113 -14.99 -0.76 9.94
C LYS A 113 -14.54 -0.71 11.40
N ASN A 114 -13.78 -1.70 11.86
CA ASN A 114 -13.50 -1.85 13.30
C ASN A 114 -12.09 -1.37 13.69
N PHE A 115 -11.13 -1.39 12.76
CA PHE A 115 -9.73 -1.08 13.06
C PHE A 115 -9.27 0.25 12.49
N LEU A 116 -10.00 0.83 11.53
CA LEU A 116 -9.64 2.10 10.92
C LEU A 116 -10.74 3.14 11.17
N ILE A 117 -10.34 4.33 11.64
CA ILE A 117 -11.20 5.52 11.65
C ILE A 117 -11.35 6.02 10.21
N GLU A 118 -10.27 5.95 9.43
CA GLU A 118 -10.19 6.42 8.06
C GLU A 118 -9.19 5.57 7.28
N SER A 119 -9.49 5.24 6.02
CA SER A 119 -8.54 4.62 5.09
C SER A 119 -7.97 5.69 4.17
N PHE A 120 -6.64 5.68 3.99
CA PHE A 120 -5.92 6.64 3.15
C PHE A 120 -5.54 6.06 1.79
N ASP A 121 -5.19 4.77 1.73
CA ASP A 121 -4.90 4.11 0.46
C ASP A 121 -5.05 2.59 0.52
N TYR A 122 -5.13 1.98 -0.66
CA TYR A 122 -5.26 0.55 -0.91
C TYR A 122 -4.22 0.12 -1.93
N TYR A 123 -3.49 -0.96 -1.60
CA TYR A 123 -2.48 -1.54 -2.48
C TYR A 123 -2.79 -3.00 -2.78
N GLN A 124 -2.59 -3.41 -4.03
CA GLN A 124 -2.83 -4.78 -4.52
C GLN A 124 -1.78 -5.81 -4.08
N ILE A 125 -0.92 -5.46 -3.12
CA ILE A 125 0.21 -6.27 -2.68
C ILE A 125 0.40 -6.20 -1.17
N SER A 126 1.13 -7.17 -0.63
CA SER A 126 1.77 -7.07 0.68
C SER A 126 2.92 -6.07 0.59
N LEU A 127 2.84 -4.97 1.34
CA LEU A 127 3.90 -3.98 1.43
C LEU A 127 4.78 -4.26 2.65
N PRO A 128 6.08 -4.56 2.45
CA PRO A 128 7.01 -4.68 3.57
C PRO A 128 7.11 -3.40 4.40
N PRO A 129 7.39 -3.49 5.72
CA PRO A 129 7.50 -2.35 6.63
C PRO A 129 8.38 -1.20 6.12
N TYR A 130 9.49 -1.52 5.45
CA TYR A 130 10.40 -0.53 4.86
C TYR A 130 9.71 0.41 3.86
N TYR A 131 8.84 -0.11 3.00
CA TYR A 131 8.13 0.70 2.02
C TYR A 131 7.00 1.50 2.65
N ILE A 132 6.35 0.96 3.68
CA ILE A 132 5.37 1.71 4.47
C ILE A 132 6.06 2.89 5.17
N ASP A 133 7.22 2.67 5.79
CA ASP A 133 8.01 3.76 6.39
C ASP A 133 8.34 4.83 5.34
N LYS A 134 8.76 4.44 4.12
CA LYS A 134 9.02 5.39 3.03
C LYS A 134 7.79 6.21 2.65
N ILE A 135 6.67 5.55 2.39
CA ILE A 135 5.40 6.18 2.00
C ILE A 135 4.96 7.20 3.05
N VAL A 136 5.13 6.90 4.34
CA VAL A 136 4.66 7.76 5.44
C VAL A 136 5.66 8.86 5.80
N SER A 137 6.96 8.67 5.54
CA SER A 137 8.04 9.60 5.92
C SER A 137 8.43 10.61 4.85
N ASN A 138 7.75 10.62 3.70
CA ASN A 138 8.14 11.39 2.50
C ASN A 138 9.56 11.08 1.99
N GLU A 139 10.09 9.89 2.29
CA GLU A 139 11.30 9.41 1.65
C GLU A 139 11.00 9.08 0.18
N LEU A 140 11.97 9.37 -0.70
CA LEU A 140 11.77 9.24 -2.14
C LEU A 140 11.69 7.77 -2.57
N LEU A 141 10.57 7.39 -3.19
CA LEU A 141 10.46 6.11 -3.89
C LEU A 141 11.23 6.17 -5.21
N THR A 142 12.05 5.16 -5.43
CA THR A 142 12.81 4.98 -6.67
C THR A 142 12.08 4.04 -7.62
N PHE A 143 12.48 4.04 -8.90
CA PHE A 143 11.95 3.05 -9.83
C PHE A 143 12.33 1.61 -9.42
N GLY A 144 13.51 1.44 -8.82
CA GLY A 144 13.93 0.16 -8.24
C GLY A 144 13.01 -0.31 -7.13
N ASP A 145 12.53 0.59 -6.27
CA ASP A 145 11.54 0.28 -5.24
C ASP A 145 10.24 -0.22 -5.89
N MET A 146 9.72 0.52 -6.89
CA MET A 146 8.50 0.13 -7.62
C MET A 146 8.61 -1.26 -8.27
N LEU A 147 9.76 -1.57 -8.87
CA LEU A 147 10.00 -2.89 -9.47
C LEU A 147 10.03 -4.02 -8.44
N ILE A 148 10.47 -3.77 -7.20
CA ILE A 148 10.46 -4.78 -6.13
C ILE A 148 9.04 -5.04 -5.62
N LEU A 149 8.18 -4.02 -5.66
CA LEU A 149 6.77 -4.13 -5.28
C LEU A 149 5.95 -4.94 -6.29
N ILE A 150 6.40 -5.00 -7.55
CA ILE A 150 5.80 -5.85 -8.57
C ILE A 150 6.24 -7.31 -8.33
N LYS A 151 5.26 -8.23 -8.18
CA LYS A 151 5.55 -9.66 -7.96
C LYS A 151 6.11 -10.36 -9.20
N ASP A 152 5.82 -9.81 -10.38
CA ASP A 152 6.26 -10.34 -11.65
C ASP A 152 7.78 -10.17 -11.82
N THR A 153 8.40 -11.17 -12.44
CA THR A 153 9.80 -11.06 -12.88
C THR A 153 9.95 -9.97 -13.92
N ARG A 154 11.16 -9.43 -14.07
CA ARG A 154 11.45 -8.43 -15.10
C ARG A 154 11.04 -8.88 -16.52
N ALA A 155 11.14 -10.17 -16.82
CA ALA A 155 10.74 -10.72 -18.12
C ALA A 155 9.20 -10.68 -18.30
N GLU A 156 8.44 -11.05 -17.28
CA GLU A 156 6.98 -10.98 -17.29
C GLU A 156 6.48 -9.53 -17.38
N ILE A 157 7.07 -8.61 -16.59
CA ILE A 157 6.75 -7.18 -16.69
C ILE A 157 6.97 -6.69 -18.12
N SER A 158 8.14 -7.01 -18.69
CA SER A 158 8.52 -6.61 -20.06
C SER A 158 7.52 -7.11 -21.10
N MET A 159 7.07 -8.36 -20.97
CA MET A 159 6.09 -8.97 -21.86
C MET A 159 4.73 -8.27 -21.74
N LYS A 160 4.26 -8.02 -20.51
CA LYS A 160 2.97 -7.37 -20.23
C LYS A 160 2.89 -5.95 -20.78
N ILE A 161 3.97 -5.17 -20.64
CA ILE A 161 4.01 -3.78 -21.12
C ILE A 161 4.57 -3.63 -22.55
N GLY A 162 4.96 -4.71 -23.21
CA GLY A 162 5.55 -4.67 -24.56
C GLY A 162 6.85 -3.86 -24.66
N LYS A 163 7.71 -3.91 -23.64
CA LYS A 163 9.02 -3.22 -23.61
C LYS A 163 10.16 -4.22 -23.43
N SER A 164 11.39 -3.82 -23.72
CA SER A 164 12.54 -4.73 -23.55
C SER A 164 12.94 -4.87 -22.07
N PRO A 165 13.36 -6.07 -21.61
CA PRO A 165 13.91 -6.25 -20.27
C PRO A 165 15.14 -5.40 -20.00
N GLN A 166 15.90 -5.09 -21.05
CA GLN A 166 17.08 -4.23 -20.97
C GLN A 166 16.69 -2.78 -20.62
N LEU A 167 15.61 -2.25 -21.23
CA LEU A 167 15.11 -0.91 -20.91
C LEU A 167 14.75 -0.78 -19.42
N LEU A 168 14.04 -1.77 -18.87
CA LEU A 168 13.71 -1.80 -17.43
C LEU A 168 14.97 -1.85 -16.56
N CYS A 169 15.99 -2.61 -16.99
CA CYS A 169 17.29 -2.67 -16.31
C CYS A 169 18.00 -1.32 -16.32
N ASP A 170 18.03 -0.65 -17.47
CA ASP A 170 18.69 0.65 -17.62
C ASP A 170 17.97 1.73 -16.81
N MET A 171 16.64 1.73 -16.77
CA MET A 171 15.86 2.61 -15.90
C MET A 171 16.12 2.35 -14.42
N LYS A 172 16.16 1.08 -13.99
CA LYS A 172 16.46 0.71 -12.59
C LYS A 172 17.83 1.22 -12.16
N ASN A 173 18.82 1.14 -13.05
CA ASN A 173 20.21 1.53 -12.77
C ASN A 173 20.49 3.01 -13.05
N GLY A 174 19.48 3.81 -13.40
CA GLY A 174 19.64 5.24 -13.72
C GLY A 174 20.37 5.52 -15.04
N ARG A 175 20.58 4.51 -15.89
CA ARG A 175 21.17 4.66 -17.23
C ARG A 175 20.17 5.18 -18.27
N ALA A 176 18.87 5.08 -17.97
CA ALA A 176 17.79 5.65 -18.78
C ALA A 176 16.75 6.33 -17.88
N LYS A 177 16.18 7.45 -18.33
CA LYS A 177 15.02 8.07 -17.65
C LYS A 177 13.75 7.27 -17.95
N ILE A 178 12.81 7.22 -17.00
CA ILE A 178 11.49 6.61 -17.23
C ILE A 178 10.68 7.51 -18.18
N GLY A 179 10.23 6.94 -19.30
CA GLY A 179 9.34 7.63 -20.23
C GLY A 179 7.90 7.63 -19.73
N ILE A 180 7.12 8.67 -20.07
CA ILE A 180 5.70 8.77 -19.74
C ILE A 180 4.92 7.55 -20.25
N GLU A 181 5.25 7.08 -21.46
CA GLU A 181 4.64 5.89 -22.05
C GLU A 181 4.86 4.64 -21.18
N THR A 182 6.11 4.37 -20.78
CA THR A 182 6.44 3.23 -19.91
C THR A 182 5.73 3.34 -18.56
N LEU A 183 5.70 4.53 -17.96
CA LEU A 183 4.99 4.76 -16.72
C LEU A 183 3.48 4.51 -16.88
N ALA A 184 2.85 4.99 -17.95
CA ALA A 184 1.43 4.78 -18.21
C ALA A 184 1.08 3.30 -18.36
N LEU A 185 1.89 2.54 -19.11
CA LEU A 185 1.71 1.10 -19.28
C LEU A 185 1.87 0.34 -17.95
N LEU A 186 2.86 0.71 -17.13
CA LEU A 186 3.03 0.11 -15.79
C LEU A 186 1.88 0.46 -14.84
N LYS A 187 1.36 1.70 -14.89
CA LYS A 187 0.18 2.10 -14.11
C LYS A 187 -1.07 1.36 -14.56
N GLN A 188 -1.19 1.03 -15.84
CA GLN A 188 -2.30 0.25 -16.35
C GLN A 188 -2.24 -1.21 -15.88
N GLU A 189 -1.04 -1.81 -15.90
CA GLU A 189 -0.84 -3.21 -15.49
C GLU A 189 -0.88 -3.39 -13.97
N TYR A 190 -0.36 -2.43 -13.19
CA TYR A 190 -0.28 -2.51 -11.73
C TYR A 190 -0.95 -1.29 -11.07
N PRO A 191 -2.25 -1.07 -11.26
CA PRO A 191 -2.92 0.20 -10.95
C PRO A 191 -2.92 0.59 -9.47
N LEU A 192 -2.80 -0.38 -8.55
CA LEU A 192 -2.82 -0.15 -7.11
C LEU A 192 -1.42 -0.27 -6.47
N LEU A 193 -0.38 0.18 -7.16
CA LEU A 193 0.94 0.44 -6.56
C LEU A 193 1.03 1.92 -6.11
N PRO A 194 2.02 2.28 -5.26
CA PRO A 194 2.25 3.66 -4.80
C PRO A 194 2.84 4.56 -5.89
N TRP A 195 2.13 4.66 -7.02
CA TRP A 195 2.56 5.42 -8.19
C TRP A 195 2.58 6.91 -7.95
N ASP A 196 1.69 7.43 -7.11
CA ASP A 196 1.59 8.86 -6.92
C ASP A 196 2.74 9.35 -6.03
N GLU A 197 3.07 8.59 -4.99
CA GLU A 197 4.26 8.77 -4.16
C GLU A 197 5.56 8.64 -4.98
N PHE A 198 5.61 7.70 -5.93
CA PHE A 198 6.71 7.58 -6.88
C PHE A 198 6.80 8.78 -7.83
N ILE A 199 5.69 9.25 -8.39
CA ILE A 199 5.67 10.39 -9.32
C ILE A 199 6.08 11.68 -8.61
N GLU A 200 5.57 11.92 -7.40
CA GLU A 200 5.99 13.06 -6.57
C GLU A 200 7.50 13.01 -6.31
N SER A 201 8.01 11.81 -5.97
CA SER A 201 9.44 11.58 -5.79
C SER A 201 10.26 11.85 -7.05
N PHE A 202 9.71 11.54 -8.22
CA PHE A 202 10.35 11.76 -9.51
C PHE A 202 10.41 13.25 -9.90
N ILE A 203 9.34 14.01 -9.63
CA ILE A 203 9.30 15.47 -9.89
C ILE A 203 10.32 16.19 -9.01
N ILE A 204 10.33 15.90 -7.70
CA ILE A 204 11.24 16.56 -6.74
C ILE A 204 12.72 16.35 -7.10
N ARG A 205 13.07 15.21 -7.69
CA ARG A 205 14.45 14.95 -8.15
C ARG A 205 14.86 15.82 -9.33
N ASN A 206 13.95 16.05 -10.28
CA ASN A 206 14.26 16.88 -11.45
C ASN A 206 14.38 18.38 -11.10
N ASP A 207 13.79 18.85 -10.00
CA ASP A 207 13.92 20.24 -9.53
C ASP A 207 15.25 20.52 -8.80
N ARG A 208 16.05 19.49 -8.51
CA ARG A 208 17.33 19.59 -7.79
C ARG A 208 18.56 19.38 -8.69
N GLU A 209 18.34 19.10 -9.97
CA GLU A 209 19.37 19.05 -11.04
C GLU A 209 19.35 20.35 -11.86
#